data_AF-A0A1F6NU84-F1
#
_entry.id   AF-A0A1F6NU84-F1
#
_cell.length_a   1.000
_cell.length_b   1.000
_cell.length_c   1.000
_cell.angle_alpha   90.00
_cell.angle_beta   90.00
_cell.angle_gamma   90.00
#
_symmetry.space_group_name_H-M   'P 1'
#
loop_
_entity.id
_entity.type
_entity.pdbx_description
1 polymer ?
#
loop_
_entity_poly.entity_id
_entity_poly.type
_entity_poly.pdbx_seq_one_letter_code
_entity_poly.pdbx_strand_id
1 'polypeptide(L)'
;MFFLSKNKGIRGSLSSTTFFVKKKRMKRVYPAPLFFTKKSGAGFSLVEMIMYVMIMAIVATMVAAFLPQLVRNNMYVQARSEVLGNIKSALETMSQEVRHASSVYTPTSVFDASPGQLSLETVRNAVAGEDYTFVDFFVDDGGLYVKKEGQVEQIIVSEKIQVESLTFTHLNSVDQHQAVRISITASFDTPSSEVQDQSRVTLTTTVSFRQY
;
A
#
# COMPACT_ATOMS: atom_id res chain seq x y z
N MET A 1 4.67 -57.04 -41.44
CA MET A 1 5.15 -58.26 -42.11
C MET A 1 4.29 -58.47 -43.35
N PHE A 2 4.93 -58.53 -44.52
CA PHE A 2 4.57 -59.27 -45.76
C PHE A 2 3.12 -59.78 -45.94
N PHE A 3 2.45 -59.78 -47.09
CA PHE A 3 2.89 -59.88 -48.49
C PHE A 3 1.63 -59.79 -49.39
N LEU A 4 1.82 -59.42 -50.66
CA LEU A 4 1.20 -59.95 -51.91
C LEU A 4 -0.27 -60.41 -51.91
N SER A 5 -1.00 -60.10 -52.99
CA SER A 5 -1.03 -60.99 -54.16
C SER A 5 -2.04 -60.56 -55.22
N LYS A 6 -1.61 -60.72 -56.47
CA LYS A 6 -2.38 -60.59 -57.72
C LYS A 6 -3.61 -61.48 -57.73
N ASN A 7 -4.66 -61.07 -58.45
CA ASN A 7 -5.37 -62.04 -59.30
C ASN A 7 -5.84 -61.42 -60.61
N LYS A 8 -5.63 -62.19 -61.69
CA LYS A 8 -5.85 -61.88 -63.09
C LYS A 8 -7.23 -62.33 -63.54
N GLY A 9 -7.80 -61.56 -64.47
CA GLY A 9 -8.43 -62.08 -65.68
C GLY A 9 -9.87 -62.57 -65.56
N ILE A 10 -10.69 -62.22 -66.55
CA ILE A 10 -11.09 -63.11 -67.64
C ILE A 10 -11.88 -62.32 -68.69
N ARG A 11 -11.67 -62.73 -69.94
CA ARG A 11 -12.22 -62.24 -71.20
C ARG A 11 -13.67 -62.67 -71.43
N GLY A 12 -14.34 -61.93 -72.31
CA GLY A 12 -15.37 -62.41 -73.22
C GLY A 12 -16.69 -61.63 -73.10
N SER A 13 -17.52 -61.45 -74.12
CA SER A 13 -17.48 -61.76 -75.54
C SER A 13 -18.87 -61.38 -76.08
N LEU A 14 -18.94 -60.70 -77.24
CA LEU A 14 -20.04 -60.66 -78.23
C LEU A 14 -21.39 -60.06 -77.78
N SER A 15 -21.77 -58.89 -78.30
CA SER A 15 -22.49 -58.68 -79.58
C SER A 15 -24.00 -58.87 -79.46
N SER A 16 -24.73 -57.75 -79.37
CA SER A 16 -26.02 -57.61 -80.06
C SER A 16 -26.32 -56.13 -80.32
N THR A 17 -26.32 -55.81 -81.60
CA THR A 17 -26.84 -54.62 -82.25
C THR A 17 -28.30 -54.37 -81.87
N THR A 18 -28.66 -53.14 -81.51
CA THR A 18 -29.87 -52.49 -82.05
C THR A 18 -30.02 -51.02 -81.65
N PHE A 19 -30.50 -50.25 -82.63
CA PHE A 19 -31.23 -48.98 -82.57
C PHE A 19 -30.53 -47.70 -82.10
N PHE A 20 -30.20 -46.94 -83.14
CA PHE A 20 -29.81 -45.54 -83.18
C PHE A 20 -30.94 -44.64 -82.64
N VAL A 21 -30.71 -43.96 -81.51
CA VAL A 21 -31.41 -42.72 -81.15
C VAL A 21 -30.37 -41.67 -80.83
N LYS A 22 -30.20 -40.73 -81.79
CA LYS A 22 -29.31 -39.58 -81.74
C LYS A 22 -29.78 -38.58 -80.68
N LYS A 23 -29.44 -38.80 -79.41
CA LYS A 23 -29.66 -37.80 -78.34
C LYS A 23 -28.44 -36.89 -78.24
N LYS A 24 -28.53 -35.74 -78.90
CA LYS A 24 -27.59 -34.60 -78.81
C LYS A 24 -27.50 -34.20 -77.33
N ARG A 25 -26.50 -34.70 -76.60
CA ARG A 25 -26.22 -34.27 -75.22
C ARG A 25 -25.74 -32.83 -75.29
N MET A 26 -26.67 -31.90 -75.03
CA MET A 26 -26.33 -30.52 -74.68
C MET A 26 -25.38 -30.58 -73.49
N LYS A 27 -24.11 -30.22 -73.72
CA LYS A 27 -23.20 -29.89 -72.63
C LYS A 27 -23.82 -28.68 -71.93
N ARG A 28 -24.42 -28.90 -70.76
CA ARG A 28 -24.72 -27.80 -69.84
C ARG A 28 -23.38 -27.23 -69.41
N VAL A 29 -22.95 -26.20 -70.11
CA VAL A 29 -21.95 -25.26 -69.61
C VAL A 29 -22.65 -24.58 -68.45
N TYR A 30 -22.38 -25.05 -67.23
CA TYR A 30 -22.69 -24.25 -66.07
C TYR A 30 -21.83 -23.00 -66.20
N PRO A 31 -22.40 -21.78 -66.30
CA PRO A 31 -21.60 -20.60 -66.08
C PRO A 31 -21.01 -20.77 -64.68
N ALA A 32 -19.68 -20.64 -64.56
CA ALA A 32 -19.05 -20.49 -63.26
C ALA A 32 -19.87 -19.47 -62.47
N PRO A 33 -20.21 -19.72 -61.20
CA PRO A 33 -20.83 -18.68 -60.40
C PRO A 33 -19.87 -17.50 -60.47
N LEU A 34 -20.36 -16.41 -61.07
CA LEU A 34 -19.75 -15.11 -60.96
C LEU A 34 -19.56 -14.89 -59.47
N PHE A 35 -18.34 -15.13 -58.98
CA PHE A 35 -17.89 -14.54 -57.75
C PHE A 35 -18.15 -13.05 -57.95
N PHE A 36 -19.20 -12.56 -57.31
CA PHE A 36 -19.33 -11.15 -57.00
C PHE A 36 -18.08 -10.82 -56.21
N THR A 37 -17.05 -10.36 -56.92
CA THR A 37 -15.99 -9.58 -56.31
C THR A 37 -16.69 -8.31 -55.86
N LYS A 38 -17.24 -8.34 -54.63
CA LYS A 38 -17.71 -7.15 -53.96
C LYS A 38 -16.49 -6.25 -53.89
N LYS A 39 -16.44 -5.26 -54.77
CA LYS A 39 -15.45 -4.20 -54.78
C LYS A 39 -15.40 -3.65 -53.35
N SER A 40 -14.34 -3.96 -52.61
CA SER A 40 -14.19 -3.60 -51.21
C SER A 40 -13.83 -2.12 -51.11
N GLY A 41 -14.79 -1.25 -51.44
CA GLY A 41 -14.88 0.07 -50.82
C GLY A 41 -15.44 -0.15 -49.42
N ALA A 42 -14.61 -0.70 -48.52
CA ALA A 42 -15.00 -1.02 -47.16
C ALA A 42 -15.11 0.29 -46.35
N GLY A 43 -16.27 0.94 -46.46
CA GLY A 43 -16.66 1.99 -45.53
C GLY A 43 -16.99 1.38 -44.16
N PHE A 44 -16.68 2.12 -43.10
CA PHE A 44 -17.05 1.78 -41.72
C PHE A 44 -18.57 1.62 -41.57
N SER A 45 -19.00 0.57 -40.85
CA SER A 45 -20.43 0.42 -40.50
C SER A 45 -20.80 1.38 -39.36
N LEU A 46 -22.01 1.96 -39.42
CA LEU A 46 -22.53 2.81 -38.34
C LEU A 46 -22.54 2.07 -36.99
N VAL A 47 -22.90 0.77 -37.01
CA VAL A 47 -22.89 -0.09 -35.82
C VAL A 47 -21.49 -0.21 -35.22
N GLU A 48 -20.46 -0.31 -36.06
CA GLU A 48 -19.07 -0.41 -35.62
C GLU A 48 -18.61 0.89 -34.92
N MET A 49 -19.03 2.05 -35.44
CA MET A 49 -18.77 3.34 -34.80
C MET A 49 -19.44 3.44 -33.42
N ILE A 50 -20.70 3.00 -33.29
CA ILE A 50 -21.41 3.00 -32.00
C ILE A 50 -20.69 2.09 -30.99
N MET A 51 -20.25 0.90 -31.41
CA MET A 51 -19.47 0.00 -30.55
C MET A 51 -18.18 0.65 -30.05
N TYR A 52 -17.46 1.37 -30.91
CA TYR A 52 -16.25 2.09 -30.50
C TYR A 52 -16.54 3.22 -29.52
N VAL A 53 -17.61 3.99 -29.73
CA VAL A 53 -18.02 5.03 -28.77
C VAL A 53 -18.37 4.43 -27.41
N MET A 54 -19.08 3.29 -27.38
CA MET A 54 -19.42 2.61 -26.13
C MET A 54 -18.18 2.12 -25.38
N ILE A 55 -17.25 1.46 -26.09
CA ILE A 55 -15.99 1.00 -25.48
C ILE A 55 -15.17 2.19 -24.97
N MET A 56 -15.08 3.27 -25.76
CA MET A 56 -14.35 4.48 -25.37
C MET A 56 -14.98 5.14 -24.14
N ALA A 57 -16.31 5.19 -24.05
CA ALA A 57 -17.02 5.74 -22.89
C ALA A 57 -16.75 4.93 -21.61
N ILE A 58 -16.74 3.59 -21.71
CA ILE A 58 -16.40 2.71 -20.59
C ILE A 58 -14.97 2.97 -20.12
N VAL A 59 -14.01 2.98 -21.04
CA VAL A 59 -12.59 3.23 -20.72
C VAL A 59 -12.39 4.61 -20.11
N ALA A 60 -13.01 5.66 -20.68
CA ALA A 60 -12.93 7.02 -20.16
C ALA A 60 -13.49 7.13 -18.74
N THR A 61 -14.60 6.44 -18.45
CA THR A 61 -15.20 6.42 -17.12
C THR A 61 -14.30 5.70 -16.10
N MET A 62 -13.68 4.59 -16.48
CA MET A 62 -12.73 3.89 -15.62
C MET A 62 -11.52 4.76 -15.27
N VAL A 63 -10.93 5.44 -16.25
CA VAL A 63 -9.81 6.36 -16.02
C VAL A 63 -10.24 7.53 -15.13
N ALA A 64 -11.40 8.11 -15.40
CA ALA A 64 -11.94 9.22 -14.60
C ALA A 64 -12.16 8.82 -13.13
N ALA A 65 -12.61 7.60 -12.87
CA ALA A 65 -12.81 7.08 -11.51
C ALA A 65 -11.49 6.87 -10.75
N PHE A 66 -10.39 6.60 -11.44
CA PHE A 66 -9.08 6.36 -10.83
C PHE A 66 -8.39 7.64 -10.33
N LEU A 67 -8.60 8.79 -10.99
CA LEU A 67 -7.89 10.02 -10.66
C LEU A 67 -8.12 10.50 -9.22
N PRO A 68 -9.36 10.58 -8.68
CA PRO A 68 -9.59 10.98 -7.30
C PRO A 68 -8.98 10.02 -6.28
N GLN A 69 -8.95 8.72 -6.59
CA GLN A 69 -8.36 7.72 -5.72
C GLN A 69 -6.84 7.89 -5.61
N LEU A 70 -6.17 8.23 -6.72
CA LEU A 70 -4.74 8.50 -6.72
C LEU A 70 -4.39 9.71 -5.83
N VAL A 71 -5.18 10.79 -5.92
CA VAL A 71 -4.98 11.99 -5.10
C VAL A 71 -5.16 11.69 -3.62
N ARG A 72 -6.26 11.01 -3.23
CA ARG A 72 -6.50 10.61 -1.84
C ARG A 72 -5.39 9.73 -1.29
N ASN A 73 -4.96 8.73 -2.06
CA ASN A 73 -3.87 7.84 -1.65
C ASN A 73 -2.57 8.61 -1.43
N ASN A 74 -2.28 9.61 -2.26
CA ASN A 74 -1.10 10.44 -2.09
C ASN A 74 -1.17 11.27 -0.79
N MET A 75 -2.34 11.81 -0.45
CA MET A 75 -2.54 12.51 0.82
C MET A 75 -2.31 11.59 2.02
N TYR A 76 -2.81 10.34 1.99
CA TYR A 76 -2.61 9.38 3.08
C TYR A 76 -1.14 9.04 3.27
N VAL A 77 -0.41 8.82 2.17
CA VAL A 77 1.03 8.53 2.22
C VAL A 77 1.81 9.71 2.80
N GLN A 78 1.49 10.94 2.40
CA GLN A 78 2.13 12.14 2.94
C GLN A 78 1.85 12.32 4.43
N ALA A 79 0.58 12.26 4.84
CA ALA A 79 0.17 12.41 6.25
C ALA A 79 0.84 11.34 7.13
N ARG A 80 0.82 10.07 6.70
CA ARG A 80 1.47 8.98 7.42
C ARG A 80 2.98 9.13 7.49
N SER A 81 3.62 9.64 6.44
CA SER A 81 5.06 9.89 6.42
C SER A 81 5.44 11.01 7.40
N GLU A 82 4.62 12.06 7.49
CA GLU A 82 4.82 13.16 8.44
C GLU A 82 4.71 12.67 9.88
N VAL A 83 3.64 11.91 10.21
CA VAL A 83 3.47 11.29 11.53
C VAL A 83 4.67 10.43 11.87
N LEU A 84 5.05 9.51 10.98
CA LEU A 84 6.15 8.58 11.23
C LEU A 84 7.50 9.29 11.40
N GLY A 85 7.77 10.35 10.64
CA GLY A 85 8.99 11.15 10.78
C GLY A 85 9.06 11.87 12.12
N ASN A 86 7.97 12.54 12.52
CA ASN A 86 7.88 13.27 13.79
C ASN A 86 7.99 12.33 15.00
N ILE A 87 7.25 11.23 15.02
CA ILE A 87 7.28 10.28 16.14
C ILE A 87 8.65 9.59 16.24
N LYS A 88 9.32 9.29 15.12
CA LYS A 88 10.70 8.79 15.16
C LYS A 88 11.66 9.79 15.79
N SER A 89 11.59 11.06 15.38
CA SER A 89 12.44 12.10 15.95
C SER A 89 12.18 12.30 17.45
N ALA A 90 10.92 12.28 17.88
CA ALA A 90 10.57 12.35 19.30
C ALA A 90 11.08 11.13 20.09
N LEU A 91 10.93 9.92 19.54
CA LEU A 91 11.46 8.69 20.14
C LEU A 91 12.99 8.71 20.23
N GLU A 92 13.69 9.26 19.23
CA GLU A 92 15.15 9.44 19.27
C GLU A 92 15.55 10.40 20.39
N THR A 93 14.86 11.55 20.51
CA THR A 93 15.08 12.51 21.59
C THR A 93 14.86 11.88 22.97
N MET A 94 13.72 11.21 23.18
CA MET A 94 13.45 10.50 24.44
C MET A 94 14.48 9.40 24.70
N SER A 95 14.87 8.64 23.68
CA SER A 95 15.88 7.58 23.83
C SER A 95 17.23 8.14 24.22
N GLN A 96 17.62 9.30 23.70
CA GLN A 96 18.86 9.98 24.08
C GLN A 96 18.81 10.44 25.54
N GLU A 97 17.72 11.05 25.97
CA GLU A 97 17.59 11.50 27.36
C GLU A 97 17.54 10.30 28.33
N VAL A 98 16.82 9.22 28.01
CA VAL A 98 16.83 7.98 28.84
C VAL A 98 18.22 7.36 28.93
N ARG A 99 19.00 7.33 27.84
CA ARG A 99 20.38 6.80 27.87
C ARG A 99 21.34 7.62 28.72
N HIS A 100 21.07 8.92 28.83
CA HIS A 100 21.90 9.88 29.57
C HIS A 100 21.39 10.20 30.96
N ALA A 101 20.20 9.73 31.32
CA ALA A 101 19.69 9.78 32.66
C ALA A 101 20.48 8.84 33.57
N SER A 102 20.54 9.21 34.85
CA SER A 102 21.09 8.38 35.92
C SER A 102 20.06 7.36 36.39
N SER A 103 18.80 7.78 36.49
CA SER A 103 17.72 6.94 36.99
C SER A 103 16.34 7.44 36.51
N VAL A 104 15.31 6.62 36.73
CA VAL A 104 13.91 7.04 36.62
C VAL A 104 13.44 7.65 37.94
N TYR A 105 12.93 8.89 37.89
CA TYR A 105 12.29 9.52 39.04
C TYR A 105 10.83 9.07 39.15
N THR A 106 10.59 8.04 39.97
CA THR A 106 9.27 7.40 40.09
C THR A 106 8.17 8.25 40.74
N PRO A 107 8.41 9.23 41.65
CA PRO A 107 7.33 9.96 42.32
C PRO A 107 6.38 10.74 41.38
N THR A 108 6.88 11.25 40.26
CA THR A 108 6.09 11.99 39.26
C THR A 108 5.87 11.22 37.97
N SER A 109 6.50 10.05 37.81
CA SER A 109 6.30 9.22 36.64
C SER A 109 4.99 8.42 36.73
N VAL A 110 4.28 8.33 35.60
CA VAL A 110 3.05 7.56 35.45
C VAL A 110 3.30 6.46 34.41
N PHE A 111 3.44 5.22 34.88
CA PHE A 111 3.70 4.04 34.04
C PHE A 111 2.41 3.28 33.71
N ASP A 112 2.45 2.55 32.60
CA ASP A 112 1.41 1.62 32.14
C ASP A 112 0.01 2.23 32.02
N ALA A 113 -0.05 3.56 31.85
CA ALA A 113 -1.25 4.35 31.60
C ALA A 113 -1.05 5.28 30.39
N SER A 114 -2.15 5.87 29.92
CA SER A 114 -2.16 6.83 28.80
C SER A 114 -3.15 7.98 29.10
N PRO A 115 -2.70 9.25 29.05
CA PRO A 115 -1.33 9.67 28.83
C PRO A 115 -0.42 9.32 30.03
N GLY A 116 0.73 8.72 29.75
CA GLY A 116 1.77 8.47 30.72
C GLY A 116 2.69 9.69 30.86
N GLN A 117 3.49 9.68 31.93
CA GLN A 117 4.52 10.67 32.19
C GLN A 117 5.82 9.95 32.55
N LEU A 118 6.94 10.40 32.01
CA LEU A 118 8.27 9.90 32.36
C LEU A 118 9.10 11.03 32.90
N SER A 119 9.53 10.91 34.15
CA SER A 119 10.47 11.81 34.80
C SER A 119 11.81 11.11 34.95
N LEU A 120 12.87 11.76 34.48
CA LEU A 120 14.23 11.24 34.48
C LEU A 120 15.11 12.12 35.35
N GLU A 121 15.93 11.50 36.18
CA GLU A 121 16.99 12.17 36.93
C GLU A 121 18.27 12.15 36.09
N THR A 122 18.91 13.31 35.91
CA THR A 122 20.16 13.43 35.16
C THR A 122 21.10 14.44 35.80
N VAL A 123 22.40 14.27 35.57
CA VAL A 123 23.43 15.26 35.94
C VAL A 123 23.67 16.29 34.83
N ARG A 124 23.06 16.11 33.65
CA ARG A 124 23.25 17.01 32.50
C ARG A 124 22.38 18.24 32.65
N ASN A 125 22.99 19.42 32.54
CA ASN A 125 22.33 20.72 32.65
C ASN A 125 21.77 21.00 34.04
N ALA A 126 22.37 20.41 35.09
CA ALA A 126 22.04 20.77 36.46
C ALA A 126 22.22 22.27 36.69
N VAL A 127 21.31 22.85 37.47
CA VAL A 127 21.36 24.26 37.85
C VAL A 127 22.62 24.50 38.69
N ALA A 128 23.20 25.69 38.58
CA ALA A 128 24.42 26.02 39.32
C ALA A 128 24.20 25.83 40.84
N GLY A 129 24.87 24.85 41.42
CA GLY A 129 24.77 24.50 42.84
C GLY A 129 24.00 23.22 43.15
N GLU A 130 23.48 22.52 42.14
CA GLU A 130 22.80 21.23 42.29
C GLU A 130 23.57 20.10 41.60
N ASP A 131 23.54 18.90 42.19
CA ASP A 131 24.22 17.71 41.65
C ASP A 131 23.39 16.99 40.58
N TYR A 132 22.08 17.20 40.56
CA TYR A 132 21.12 16.54 39.67
C TYR A 132 20.05 17.52 39.20
N THR A 133 19.35 17.15 38.14
CA THR A 133 18.19 17.84 37.61
C THR A 133 17.21 16.87 36.95
N PHE A 134 16.00 17.33 36.69
CA PHE A 134 14.92 16.51 36.13
C PHE A 134 14.58 16.88 34.69
N VAL A 135 14.25 15.84 33.91
CA VAL A 135 13.68 15.95 32.57
C VAL A 135 12.38 15.17 32.52
N ASP A 136 11.29 15.87 32.23
CA ASP A 136 9.95 15.31 32.15
C ASP A 136 9.47 15.21 30.70
N PHE A 137 8.87 14.09 30.36
CA PHE A 137 8.13 13.88 29.12
C PHE A 137 6.66 13.60 29.43
N PHE A 138 5.77 14.34 28.79
CA PHE A 138 4.32 14.22 28.99
C PHE A 138 3.55 14.68 27.74
N VAL A 139 2.28 14.31 27.68
CA VAL A 139 1.35 14.81 26.66
C VAL A 139 0.44 15.86 27.29
N ASP A 140 0.25 16.97 26.58
CA ASP A 140 -0.75 17.97 26.91
C ASP A 140 -1.44 18.46 25.63
N ASP A 141 -2.76 18.57 25.64
CA ASP A 141 -3.59 18.93 24.47
C ASP A 141 -3.23 18.20 23.15
N GLY A 142 -2.75 16.95 23.24
CA GLY A 142 -2.31 16.17 22.08
C GLY A 142 -0.87 16.42 21.61
N GLY A 143 -0.20 17.44 22.12
CA GLY A 143 1.21 17.69 21.89
C GLY A 143 2.09 16.84 22.82
N LEU A 144 3.26 16.43 22.33
CA LEU A 144 4.29 15.78 23.16
C LEU A 144 5.33 16.80 23.58
N TYR A 145 5.51 16.94 24.89
CA TYR A 145 6.39 17.94 25.49
C TYR A 145 7.59 17.31 26.18
N VAL A 146 8.67 18.09 26.20
CA VAL A 146 9.81 17.89 27.10
C VAL A 146 9.93 19.11 27.99
N LYS A 147 10.11 18.90 29.30
CA LYS A 147 10.37 19.96 30.27
C LYS A 147 11.64 19.63 31.03
N LYS A 148 12.61 20.54 30.95
CA LYS A 148 13.83 20.46 31.75
C LYS A 148 13.68 21.42 32.92
N GLU A 149 14.15 21.03 34.08
CA GLU A 149 14.06 21.86 35.27
C GLU A 149 14.66 23.26 35.04
N GLY A 150 13.96 24.29 35.50
CA GLY A 150 14.35 25.69 35.25
C GLY A 150 14.16 26.17 33.81
N GLN A 151 13.61 25.36 32.90
CA GLN A 151 13.29 25.74 31.52
C GLN A 151 11.79 25.68 31.24
N VAL A 152 11.36 26.42 30.22
CA VAL A 152 9.99 26.33 29.70
C VAL A 152 9.85 25.01 28.95
N GLU A 153 8.67 24.40 29.03
CA GLU A 153 8.34 23.21 28.26
C GLU A 153 8.42 23.47 26.75
N GLN A 154 8.90 22.47 26.03
CA GLN A 154 9.11 22.52 24.59
C GLN A 154 8.37 21.37 23.92
N ILE A 155 7.60 21.68 22.89
CA ILE A 155 6.98 20.66 22.06
C ILE A 155 8.05 19.96 21.20
N ILE A 156 8.06 18.63 21.20
CA ILE A 156 9.04 17.80 20.45
C ILE A 156 8.43 17.12 19.23
N VAL A 157 7.16 17.36 18.97
CA VAL A 157 6.40 16.87 17.82
C VAL A 157 5.74 18.08 17.13
N SER A 158 5.64 18.06 15.80
CA SER A 158 4.95 19.11 15.04
C SER A 158 3.48 19.26 15.46
N GLU A 159 2.96 20.49 15.46
CA GLU A 159 1.55 20.81 15.72
C GLU A 159 0.57 20.12 14.75
N LYS A 160 1.06 19.61 13.62
CA LYS A 160 0.26 18.83 12.66
C LYS A 160 -0.01 17.39 13.11
N ILE A 161 0.51 16.99 14.25
CA ILE A 161 0.44 15.62 14.76
C ILE A 161 -0.30 15.64 16.09
N GLN A 162 -1.30 14.78 16.19
CA GLN A 162 -2.03 14.53 17.42
C GLN A 162 -1.50 13.24 18.07
N VAL A 163 -0.96 13.33 19.27
CA VAL A 163 -0.62 12.16 20.08
C VAL A 163 -1.88 11.64 20.76
N GLU A 164 -2.27 10.43 20.41
CA GLU A 164 -3.49 9.78 20.90
C GLU A 164 -3.22 8.92 22.13
N SER A 165 -2.02 8.32 22.19
CA SER A 165 -1.60 7.50 23.33
C SER A 165 -0.10 7.60 23.54
N LEU A 166 0.31 7.80 24.78
CA LEU A 166 1.70 7.71 25.21
C LEU A 166 1.74 6.83 26.46
N THR A 167 2.50 5.75 26.41
CA THR A 167 2.65 4.84 27.54
C THR A 167 4.12 4.54 27.79
N PHE A 168 4.51 4.63 29.04
CA PHE A 168 5.83 4.26 29.53
C PHE A 168 5.71 3.00 30.39
N THR A 169 6.56 2.01 30.15
CA THR A 169 6.69 0.84 31.03
C THR A 169 8.09 0.82 31.60
N HIS A 170 8.19 0.84 32.92
CA HIS A 170 9.47 0.73 33.61
C HIS A 170 9.88 -0.74 33.69
N LEU A 171 10.98 -1.09 33.04
CA LEU A 171 11.56 -2.43 33.04
C LEU A 171 12.73 -2.47 34.03
N ASN A 172 12.43 -2.82 35.28
CA ASN A 172 13.44 -3.10 36.29
C ASN A 172 13.83 -4.57 36.26
N SER A 173 15.07 -4.87 35.90
CA SER A 173 15.63 -6.22 36.08
C SER A 173 16.27 -6.34 37.45
N VAL A 174 16.23 -7.55 38.03
CA VAL A 174 16.81 -7.90 39.34
C VAL A 174 18.32 -7.57 39.40
N ASP A 175 18.99 -7.52 38.24
CA ASP A 175 20.43 -7.33 38.08
C ASP A 175 20.84 -5.88 37.75
N GLN A 176 20.13 -4.86 38.26
CA GLN A 176 20.45 -3.42 38.10
C GLN A 176 20.43 -2.86 36.66
N HIS A 177 19.89 -3.61 35.70
CA HIS A 177 19.68 -3.10 34.35
C HIS A 177 18.29 -2.46 34.28
N GLN A 178 18.26 -1.14 34.44
CA GLN A 178 17.05 -0.35 34.23
C GLN A 178 16.85 -0.11 32.72
N ALA A 179 15.61 -0.19 32.29
CA ALA A 179 15.19 0.20 30.95
C ALA A 179 13.77 0.78 30.97
N VAL A 180 13.46 1.61 29.99
CA VAL A 180 12.11 2.13 29.77
C VAL A 180 11.65 1.68 28.40
N ARG A 181 10.47 1.07 28.34
CA ARG A 181 9.75 0.88 27.09
C ARG A 181 8.83 2.07 26.87
N ILE A 182 8.89 2.65 25.69
CA ILE A 182 8.09 3.80 25.29
C ILE A 182 7.21 3.35 24.13
N SER A 183 5.89 3.53 24.26
CA SER A 183 4.91 3.25 23.21
C SER A 183 4.15 4.53 22.91
N ILE A 184 4.10 4.91 21.63
CA ILE A 184 3.42 6.12 21.16
C ILE A 184 2.50 5.74 20.02
N THR A 185 1.25 6.19 20.11
CA THR A 185 0.29 6.20 19.02
C THR A 185 -0.05 7.64 18.69
N ALA A 186 0.07 8.00 17.42
CA ALA A 186 -0.25 9.34 16.94
C ALA A 186 -0.87 9.29 15.54
N SER A 187 -1.61 10.34 15.20
CA SER A 187 -2.22 10.55 13.88
C SER A 187 -1.99 11.98 13.41
N PHE A 188 -2.25 12.22 12.12
CA PHE A 188 -2.16 13.55 11.54
C PHE A 188 -3.39 14.37 11.97
N ASP A 189 -3.17 15.59 12.45
CA ASP A 189 -4.24 16.50 12.84
C ASP A 189 -4.93 17.07 11.60
N THR A 190 -6.15 16.61 11.37
CA THR A 190 -6.95 17.00 10.21
C THR A 190 -8.43 16.80 10.49
N PRO A 191 -9.32 17.66 9.96
CA PRO A 191 -10.76 17.47 10.10
C PRO A 191 -11.31 16.25 9.35
N SER A 192 -10.52 15.63 8.46
CA SER A 192 -10.93 14.42 7.74
C SER A 192 -10.62 13.17 8.57
N SER A 193 -11.64 12.54 9.14
CA SER A 193 -11.50 11.30 9.91
C SER A 193 -10.84 10.19 9.09
N GLU A 194 -11.10 10.11 7.78
CA GLU A 194 -10.48 9.12 6.89
C GLU A 194 -8.96 9.33 6.80
N VAL A 195 -8.49 10.57 6.64
CA VAL A 195 -7.05 10.87 6.59
C VAL A 195 -6.41 10.60 7.96
N GLN A 196 -7.07 11.02 9.04
CA GLN A 196 -6.62 10.80 10.41
C GLN A 196 -6.40 9.31 10.69
N ASP A 197 -7.40 8.47 10.40
CA ASP A 197 -7.32 7.02 10.61
C ASP A 197 -6.24 6.35 9.75
N GLN A 198 -6.11 6.74 8.47
CA GLN A 198 -5.08 6.19 7.57
C GLN A 198 -3.66 6.64 7.92
N SER A 199 -3.53 7.78 8.61
CA SER A 199 -2.25 8.32 9.07
C SER A 199 -1.81 7.81 10.44
N ARG A 200 -2.67 7.09 11.17
CA ARG A 200 -2.39 6.58 12.51
C ARG A 200 -1.20 5.62 12.50
N VAL A 201 -0.22 5.89 13.36
CA VAL A 201 0.99 5.09 13.51
C VAL A 201 1.22 4.81 14.99
N THR A 202 1.52 3.55 15.31
CA THR A 202 2.01 3.15 16.62
C THR A 202 3.47 2.73 16.50
N LEU A 203 4.34 3.34 17.28
CA LEU A 203 5.75 2.96 17.41
C LEU A 203 6.04 2.57 18.86
N THR A 204 6.92 1.60 19.03
CA THR A 204 7.37 1.16 20.35
C THR A 204 8.87 0.95 20.32
N THR A 205 9.56 1.50 21.32
CA THR A 205 11.00 1.32 21.52
C THR A 205 11.27 0.89 22.96
N THR A 206 12.42 0.28 23.21
CA THR A 206 12.90 -0.01 24.55
C THR A 206 14.32 0.49 24.67
N VAL A 207 14.59 1.25 25.73
CA VAL A 207 15.85 1.97 25.91
C VAL A 207 16.38 1.65 27.29
N SER A 208 17.60 1.12 27.35
CA SER A 208 18.33 0.92 28.60
C SER A 208 19.15 2.16 28.97
N PHE A 209 19.33 2.37 30.27
CA PHE A 209 20.23 3.38 30.80
C PHE A 209 21.68 3.01 30.48
N ARG A 210 22.56 3.99 30.33
CA ARG A 210 24.00 3.72 30.19
C ARG A 210 24.59 3.43 31.57
N GLN A 211 25.22 2.27 31.71
CA GLN A 211 26.03 1.95 32.88
C GLN A 211 27.42 2.59 32.72
N TYR A 212 27.89 3.27 33.77
CA TYR A 212 29.24 3.82 33.90
C TYR A 212 29.97 3.14 35.05
#